data_AF-A0A0Q4J775-F1
#
_entry.id   AF-A0A0Q4J775-F1
#
_cell.length_a   1.000
_cell.length_b   1.000
_cell.length_c   1.000
_cell.angle_alpha   90.00
_cell.angle_beta   90.00
_cell.angle_gamma   90.00
#
_symmetry.space_group_name_H-M   'P 1'
#
loop_
_entity.id
_entity.type
_entity.pdbx_description
1 polymer ?
#
loop_
_entity_poly.entity_id
_entity_poly.type
_entity_poly.pdbx_seq_one_letter_code
_entity_poly.pdbx_strand_id
1 'polypeptide(L)'
;MTEQDKDMAALMAMPAFRRFLWRSIQSSGILGQGTNGADGRDLSFAEGRRSQMLAILADCDVGQPVELRHPHHIMTLIAVMREEANPAPKEKKSATGRYDELPE
;
A
#
# COMPACT_ATOMS: atom_id res chain seq x y z
N MET A 1 -4.44 22.53 7.77
CA MET A 1 -4.61 21.07 7.79
C MET A 1 -6.03 20.79 8.26
N THR A 2 -6.85 20.23 7.38
CA THR A 2 -8.26 19.88 7.66
C THR A 2 -8.33 18.63 8.56
N GLU A 3 -9.52 18.30 9.07
CA GLU A 3 -9.72 17.01 9.78
C GLU A 3 -9.48 15.82 8.85
N GLN A 4 -9.88 15.93 7.58
CA GLN A 4 -9.60 14.91 6.56
C GLN A 4 -8.09 14.68 6.37
N ASP A 5 -7.28 15.73 6.38
CA ASP A 5 -5.82 15.63 6.25
C ASP A 5 -5.23 14.87 7.46
N LYS A 6 -5.73 15.15 8.67
CA LYS A 6 -5.30 14.49 9.92
C LYS A 6 -5.67 13.02 9.93
N ASP A 7 -6.89 12.69 9.56
CA ASP A 7 -7.38 11.32 9.49
C ASP A 7 -6.56 10.51 8.48
N MET A 8 -6.30 11.08 7.31
CA MET A 8 -5.48 10.41 6.29
C MET A 8 -4.03 10.23 6.74
N ALA A 9 -3.44 11.23 7.41
CA ALA A 9 -2.10 11.08 7.99
C ALA A 9 -2.04 9.94 9.02
N ALA A 10 -3.08 9.81 9.87
CA ALA A 10 -3.19 8.72 10.83
C ALA A 10 -3.31 7.36 10.15
N LEU A 11 -4.15 7.25 9.11
CA LEU A 11 -4.28 6.03 8.30
C LEU A 11 -2.96 5.67 7.61
N MET A 12 -2.30 6.63 6.97
CA MET A 12 -1.02 6.42 6.27
C MET A 12 0.11 6.04 7.21
N ALA A 13 0.03 6.38 8.50
CA ALA A 13 0.95 5.92 9.53
C ALA A 13 0.76 4.43 9.89
N MET A 14 -0.42 3.84 9.64
CA MET A 14 -0.71 2.44 9.94
C MET A 14 -0.09 1.48 8.90
N PRO A 15 0.79 0.55 9.32
CA PRO A 15 1.36 -0.46 8.43
C PRO A 15 0.30 -1.30 7.70
N ALA A 16 -0.78 -1.66 8.40
CA ALA A 16 -1.85 -2.47 7.84
C ALA A 16 -2.59 -1.76 6.68
N PHE A 17 -2.75 -0.44 6.79
CA PHE A 17 -3.38 0.37 5.74
C PHE A 17 -2.48 0.45 4.50
N ARG A 18 -1.17 0.66 4.68
CA ARG A 18 -0.20 0.65 3.56
C ARG A 18 -0.20 -0.69 2.82
N ARG A 19 -0.21 -1.82 3.55
CA ARG A 19 -0.33 -3.16 2.94
C ARG A 19 -1.66 -3.38 2.22
N PHE A 20 -2.75 -2.83 2.75
CA PHE A 20 -4.04 -2.84 2.07
C PHE A 20 -3.98 -2.05 0.75
N LEU A 21 -3.45 -0.82 0.79
CA LEU A 21 -3.27 0.01 -0.41
C LEU A 21 -2.42 -0.70 -1.46
N TRP A 22 -1.36 -1.42 -1.05
CA TRP A 22 -0.55 -2.19 -1.98
C TRP A 22 -1.36 -3.25 -2.73
N ARG A 23 -2.14 -4.06 -2.03
CA ARG A 23 -3.00 -5.08 -2.66
C ARG A 23 -4.02 -4.43 -3.61
N SER A 24 -4.57 -3.27 -3.23
CA SER A 24 -5.48 -2.49 -4.09
C SER A 24 -4.77 -1.97 -5.35
N ILE A 25 -3.55 -1.45 -5.23
CA ILE A 25 -2.72 -1.03 -6.37
C ILE A 25 -2.47 -2.20 -7.33
N GLN A 26 -2.07 -3.36 -6.81
CA GLN A 26 -1.79 -4.55 -7.63
C GLN A 26 -3.03 -5.02 -8.42
N SER A 27 -4.20 -4.98 -7.80
CA SER A 27 -5.46 -5.40 -8.43
C SER A 27 -6.08 -4.36 -9.38
N SER A 28 -5.76 -3.07 -9.19
CA SER A 28 -6.31 -1.97 -10.00
C SER A 28 -5.78 -1.96 -11.44
N GLY A 29 -4.61 -2.55 -11.68
CA GLY A 29 -3.96 -2.56 -12.99
C GLY A 29 -3.26 -1.25 -13.36
N ILE A 30 -3.05 -0.31 -12.42
CA ILE A 30 -2.29 0.93 -12.68
C ILE A 30 -0.82 0.67 -13.00
N LEU A 31 -0.26 -0.46 -12.53
CA LEU A 31 1.12 -0.88 -12.81
C LEU A 31 1.23 -1.90 -13.96
N GLY A 32 0.10 -2.32 -14.55
CA GLY A 32 0.06 -3.32 -15.62
C GLY A 32 0.20 -2.71 -17.01
N GLN A 33 0.77 -3.47 -17.95
CA GLN A 33 0.78 -3.12 -19.37
C GLN A 33 -0.66 -2.95 -19.89
N GLY A 34 -0.86 -2.01 -20.82
CA GLY A 34 -2.18 -1.49 -21.21
C GLY A 34 -3.20 -2.55 -21.61
N THR A 35 -4.48 -2.24 -21.36
CA THR A 35 -5.60 -3.05 -21.86
C THR A 35 -5.80 -2.78 -23.35
N ASN A 36 -5.60 -3.79 -24.18
CA ASN A 36 -5.77 -3.73 -25.63
C ASN A 36 -7.13 -4.29 -26.10
N GLY A 37 -8.05 -4.58 -25.16
CA GLY A 37 -9.35 -5.19 -25.44
C GLY A 37 -9.29 -6.64 -25.94
N ALA A 38 -8.09 -7.23 -26.08
CA ALA A 38 -7.90 -8.55 -26.66
C ALA A 38 -8.35 -9.69 -25.73
N ASP A 39 -8.46 -9.43 -24.42
CA ASP A 39 -8.94 -10.39 -23.42
C ASP A 39 -10.47 -10.41 -23.29
N GLY A 40 -11.19 -9.68 -24.16
CA GLY A 40 -12.65 -9.62 -24.17
C GLY A 40 -13.27 -8.89 -22.98
N ARG A 41 -12.44 -8.25 -22.14
CA ARG A 41 -12.91 -7.41 -21.04
C ARG A 41 -13.10 -5.99 -21.52
N ASP A 42 -14.18 -5.36 -21.05
CA ASP A 42 -14.50 -3.99 -21.39
C ASP A 42 -13.34 -3.06 -20.97
N LEU A 43 -12.78 -2.35 -21.96
CA LEU A 43 -11.75 -1.35 -21.75
C LEU A 43 -12.20 -0.31 -20.71
N SER A 44 -13.49 0.07 -20.74
CA SER A 44 -14.07 1.04 -19.82
C SER A 44 -14.01 0.56 -18.36
N PHE A 45 -14.20 -0.75 -18.13
CA PHE A 45 -14.08 -1.35 -16.80
C PHE A 45 -12.64 -1.31 -16.30
N ALA A 46 -11.68 -1.64 -17.16
CA ALA A 46 -10.27 -1.62 -16.79
C ALA A 46 -9.76 -0.19 -16.52
N GLU A 47 -10.14 0.78 -17.35
CA GLU A 47 -9.82 2.19 -17.16
C GLU A 47 -10.50 2.76 -15.91
N GLY A 48 -11.76 2.41 -15.65
CA GLY A 48 -12.49 2.83 -14.45
C GLY A 48 -11.77 2.43 -13.16
N ARG A 49 -11.26 1.19 -13.07
CA ARG A 49 -10.49 0.75 -11.89
C ARG A 49 -9.17 1.50 -11.74
N ARG A 50 -8.48 1.79 -12.84
CA ARG A 50 -7.24 2.58 -12.81
C ARG A 50 -7.51 4.01 -12.34
N SER A 51 -8.51 4.66 -12.91
CA SER A 51 -8.93 6.01 -12.54
C SER A 51 -9.33 6.10 -11.07
N GLN A 52 -10.10 5.13 -10.58
CA GLN A 52 -10.50 5.10 -9.17
C GLN A 52 -9.30 4.94 -8.24
N MET A 53 -8.32 4.08 -8.59
CA MET A 53 -7.13 3.92 -7.77
C MET A 53 -6.26 5.19 -7.75
N LEU A 54 -6.16 5.92 -8.86
CA LEU A 54 -5.49 7.21 -8.90
C LEU A 54 -6.17 8.25 -8.01
N ALA A 55 -7.51 8.28 -7.98
CA ALA A 55 -8.26 9.15 -7.07
C ALA A 55 -7.99 8.80 -5.60
N ILE A 56 -7.97 7.51 -5.24
CA ILE A 56 -7.62 7.05 -3.89
C ILE A 56 -6.20 7.48 -3.52
N LEU A 57 -5.24 7.36 -4.45
CA LEU A 57 -3.87 7.81 -4.22
C LEU A 57 -3.79 9.33 -4.01
N ALA A 58 -4.62 10.11 -4.70
CA ALA A 58 -4.73 11.55 -4.52
C ALA A 58 -5.18 11.91 -3.10
N ASP A 59 -6.20 11.21 -2.59
CA ASP A 59 -6.67 11.39 -1.21
C ASP A 59 -5.57 11.02 -0.21
N CYS A 60 -4.87 9.91 -0.44
CA CYS A 60 -3.79 9.43 0.44
C CYS A 60 -2.59 10.38 0.49
N ASP A 61 -2.33 11.09 -0.62
CA ASP A 61 -1.23 12.04 -0.73
C ASP A 61 -1.41 13.25 0.19
N VAL A 62 -2.65 13.64 0.50
CA VAL A 62 -2.94 14.72 1.46
C VAL A 62 -2.47 14.37 2.88
N GLY A 63 -2.44 13.08 3.21
CA GLY A 63 -1.93 12.58 4.48
C GLY A 63 -0.40 12.39 4.53
N GLN A 64 0.33 12.68 3.44
CA GLN A 64 1.78 12.54 3.42
C GLN A 64 2.46 13.68 4.19
N PRO A 65 3.54 13.41 4.94
CA PRO A 65 4.28 14.44 5.66
C PRO A 65 5.08 15.37 4.75
N VAL A 66 5.24 15.02 3.47
CA VAL A 66 5.99 15.81 2.48
C VAL A 66 5.04 16.23 1.39
N GLU A 67 5.10 17.52 1.04
CA GLU A 67 4.30 18.12 -0.01
C GLU A 67 4.49 17.42 -1.37
N LEU A 68 3.41 17.37 -2.13
CA LEU A 68 3.26 16.66 -3.39
C LEU A 68 4.27 17.16 -4.43
N ARG A 69 5.22 16.31 -4.85
CA ARG A 69 6.23 16.66 -5.88
C ARG A 69 5.93 16.06 -7.26
N HIS A 70 4.82 15.31 -7.42
CA HIS A 70 4.50 14.66 -8.69
C HIS A 70 3.00 14.41 -8.89
N PRO A 71 2.41 14.71 -10.06
CA PRO A 71 0.97 14.56 -10.36
C PRO A 71 0.43 13.12 -10.37
N HIS A 72 1.24 12.13 -10.00
CA HIS A 72 0.87 10.70 -10.01
C HIS A 72 1.05 10.06 -8.64
N HIS A 73 1.13 10.86 -7.58
CA HIS A 73 1.14 10.37 -6.20
C HIS A 73 2.30 9.39 -5.93
N ILE A 74 3.43 9.64 -6.58
CA ILE A 74 4.61 8.78 -6.57
C ILE A 74 5.16 8.61 -5.15
N MET A 75 5.05 9.64 -4.30
CA MET A 75 5.52 9.57 -2.92
C MET A 75 4.70 8.59 -2.08
N THR A 76 3.37 8.61 -2.20
CA THR A 76 2.49 7.60 -1.59
C THR A 76 2.79 6.21 -2.15
N LEU A 77 2.99 6.08 -3.47
CA LEU A 77 3.35 4.81 -4.09
C LEU A 77 4.66 4.26 -3.50
N ILE A 78 5.69 5.10 -3.35
CA ILE A 78 6.98 4.74 -2.74
C ILE A 78 6.80 4.34 -1.28
N ALA A 79 6.01 5.07 -0.49
CA ALA A 79 5.77 4.75 0.92
C ALA A 79 5.12 3.37 1.09
N VAL A 80 4.14 3.06 0.23
CA VAL A 80 3.48 1.75 0.18
C VAL A 80 4.45 0.64 -0.25
N MET A 81 5.23 0.88 -1.31
CA MET A 81 6.22 -0.10 -1.80
C MET A 81 7.32 -0.40 -0.78
N ARG A 82 7.76 0.61 -0.02
CA ARG A 82 8.79 0.43 1.03
C ARG A 82 8.30 -0.45 2.16
N GLU A 83 7.03 -0.30 2.58
CA GLU A 83 6.43 -1.16 3.60
C GLU A 83 6.40 -2.63 3.15
N GLU A 84 6.09 -2.88 1.89
CA GLU A 84 6.04 -4.23 1.34
C GLU A 84 7.41 -4.83 1.08
N ALA A 85 8.39 -4.03 0.66
CA ALA A 85 9.77 -4.47 0.45
C ALA A 85 10.49 -4.81 1.77
N ASN A 86 10.12 -4.15 2.87
CA ASN A 86 10.68 -4.37 4.20
C ASN A 86 9.57 -4.77 5.20
N PRO A 87 9.00 -5.99 5.07
CA PRO A 87 8.04 -6.46 6.04
C PRO A 87 8.71 -6.56 7.42
N ALA A 88 7.97 -6.19 8.47
CA ALA A 88 8.46 -6.26 9.84
C ALA A 88 9.13 -7.64 10.10
N PRO A 89 10.30 -7.69 10.74
CA PRO A 89 10.99 -8.95 11.00
C PRO A 89 10.03 -9.90 11.70
N LYS A 90 9.84 -11.10 11.14
CA LYS A 90 9.08 -12.16 11.83
C LYS A 90 9.71 -12.32 13.22
N GLU A 91 8.92 -12.10 14.26
CA GLU A 91 9.37 -12.30 15.64
C GLU A 91 10.02 -13.68 15.74
N LYS A 92 11.32 -13.71 16.03
CA LYS A 92 12.01 -14.96 16.32
C LYS A 92 11.32 -15.52 17.56
N LYS A 93 10.63 -16.66 17.43
CA LYS A 93 10.16 -17.43 18.57
C LYS A 93 11.34 -17.56 19.54
N SER A 94 11.16 -17.05 20.76
CA SER A 94 12.19 -17.04 21.80
C SER A 94 12.83 -18.43 21.90
N ALA A 95 14.15 -18.50 21.73
CA ALA A 95 14.93 -19.72 21.80
C ALA A 95 15.15 -20.22 23.23
N THR A 96 14.35 -19.76 24.20
CA THR A 96 14.52 -20.07 25.62
C THR A 96 13.92 -21.41 26.06
N GLY A 97 13.25 -22.16 25.18
CA GLY A 97 12.59 -23.42 25.55
C GLY A 97 13.44 -24.69 25.48
N ARG A 98 14.77 -24.61 25.29
CA ARG A 98 15.60 -25.80 24.98
C ARG A 98 16.46 -26.33 26.13
N TYR A 99 16.44 -25.70 27.31
CA TYR A 99 17.29 -26.08 28.44
C TYR A 99 16.54 -26.36 29.76
N ASP A 100 15.20 -26.39 29.76
CA ASP A 100 14.40 -26.74 30.95
C ASP A 100 14.19 -28.26 31.14
N GLU A 101 14.77 -29.11 30.28
CA GLU A 101 14.60 -30.59 30.32
C GLU A 101 15.90 -31.33 30.69
N LEU A 102 16.57 -30.95 31.77
CA LEU A 102 17.61 -31.79 32.38
C LEU A 102 17.18 -32.20 33.80
N PRO A 103 16.81 -33.48 34.03
CA PRO A 103 16.59 -33.99 35.38
C PRO A 103 17.93 -34.23 36.09
N GLU A 104 17.98 -33.90 37.40
CA GLU A 104 19.09 -34.23 38.33
C GLU A 104 19.31 -35.74 38.48
#